data_AF-C9J6N3-F1
#
_entry.id   AF-C9J6N3-F1
#
_cell.length_a   1.000
_cell.length_b   1.000
_cell.length_c   1.000
_cell.angle_alpha   90.00
_cell.angle_beta   90.00
_cell.angle_gamma   90.00
#
_symmetry.space_group_name_H-M   'P 1'
#
loop_
_entity.id
_entity.type
_entity.pdbx_description
1 polymer ?
#
loop_
_entity_poly.entity_id
_entity_poly.type
_entity_poly.pdbx_seq_one_letter_code
_entity_poly.pdbx_strand_id
1 'polypeptide(L)'
;MLTALLAPRKSRTAKPLVEEIGASEIPEEVVDDEEFDWEIEQTPCEEVSESALNPQCHYGFGNLRSGVLQRLQDELSDVIDIKDPDFTPAAERRQKRLAAELAKFDPDHY
;
A
#
# COMPACT_ATOMS: atom_id res chain seq x y z
N MET A 1 29.19 -28.38 -36.45
CA MET A 1 28.20 -27.36 -36.85
C MET A 1 28.28 -26.18 -35.88
N LEU A 2 29.23 -25.27 -36.07
CA LEU A 2 29.45 -24.10 -35.20
C LEU A 2 28.79 -22.82 -35.75
N THR A 3 28.55 -22.76 -37.06
CA THR A 3 27.99 -21.59 -37.75
C THR A 3 26.51 -21.34 -37.46
N ALA A 4 25.77 -22.34 -36.96
CA ALA A 4 24.38 -22.19 -36.55
C ALA A 4 24.21 -21.42 -35.22
N LEU A 5 25.25 -21.41 -34.36
CA LEU A 5 25.23 -20.73 -33.06
C LEU A 5 25.62 -19.24 -33.15
N LEU A 6 26.24 -18.84 -34.26
CA LEU A 6 26.60 -17.46 -34.58
C LEU A 6 25.52 -16.74 -35.40
N ALA A 7 24.42 -17.43 -35.74
CA ALA A 7 23.31 -16.83 -36.45
C ALA A 7 22.58 -15.81 -35.54
N PRO A 8 22.30 -14.58 -36.03
CA PRO A 8 21.58 -13.58 -35.26
C PRO A 8 20.26 -14.14 -34.73
N ARG A 9 20.01 -13.97 -33.43
CA ARG A 9 18.74 -14.39 -32.82
C ARG A 9 17.61 -13.62 -33.52
N LYS A 10 16.59 -14.36 -33.97
CA LYS A 10 15.39 -13.82 -34.62
C LYS A 10 14.87 -12.62 -33.82
N SER A 11 14.41 -11.59 -34.52
CA SER A 11 13.76 -10.40 -33.97
C SER A 11 12.72 -10.79 -32.92
N ARG A 12 12.72 -10.08 -31.78
CA ARG A 12 11.76 -10.26 -30.67
C ARG A 12 10.35 -10.35 -31.23
N THR A 13 9.70 -11.51 -31.08
CA THR A 13 8.30 -11.75 -31.43
C THR A 13 7.34 -11.40 -30.28
N ALA A 14 7.84 -10.79 -29.20
CA ALA A 14 7.02 -10.38 -28.07
C ALA A 14 6.15 -9.18 -28.46
N LYS A 15 4.83 -9.31 -28.29
CA LYS A 15 3.90 -8.19 -28.40
C LYS A 15 4.33 -7.09 -27.41
N PRO A 16 4.33 -5.81 -27.80
CA PRO A 16 4.63 -4.72 -26.89
C PRO A 16 3.63 -4.73 -25.72
N LEU A 17 4.12 -4.48 -24.51
CA LEU A 17 3.31 -4.48 -23.28
C LEU A 17 2.33 -3.31 -23.22
N VAL A 18 2.57 -2.29 -24.04
CA VAL A 18 1.79 -1.05 -24.10
C VAL A 18 1.31 -0.89 -25.53
N GLU A 19 -0.01 -0.75 -25.69
CA GLU A 19 -0.65 -0.35 -26.93
C GLU A 19 -1.02 1.14 -26.82
N GLU A 20 -0.66 1.93 -27.82
CA GLU A 20 -1.08 3.32 -27.94
C GLU A 20 -2.50 3.32 -28.51
N ILE A 21 -3.48 3.71 -27.70
CA ILE A 21 -4.86 3.88 -28.14
C ILE A 21 -4.91 5.17 -28.94
N GLY A 22 -4.48 5.10 -30.21
CA GLY A 22 -4.46 6.24 -31.12
C GLY A 22 -5.87 6.75 -31.36
N ALA A 23 -6.10 8.02 -30.99
CA ALA A 23 -7.16 8.92 -31.45
C ALA A 23 -8.43 8.25 -31.99
N SER A 24 -9.04 7.35 -31.22
CA SER A 24 -10.45 7.07 -31.41
C SER A 24 -11.13 8.37 -31.04
N GLU A 25 -11.77 9.02 -32.01
CA GLU A 25 -12.67 10.15 -31.78
C GLU A 25 -13.59 9.72 -30.64
N ILE A 26 -13.26 10.19 -29.44
CA ILE A 26 -14.18 10.22 -28.32
C ILE A 26 -15.26 11.15 -28.88
N PRO A 27 -16.50 10.69 -29.12
CA PRO A 27 -17.55 11.63 -29.44
C PRO A 27 -17.47 12.72 -28.38
N GLU A 28 -17.47 13.99 -28.80
CA GLU A 28 -17.75 15.12 -27.92
C GLU A 28 -19.17 14.89 -27.36
N GLU A 29 -19.30 13.94 -26.43
CA GLU A 29 -20.36 13.97 -25.46
C GLU A 29 -20.09 15.27 -24.72
N VAL A 30 -20.93 16.24 -25.07
CA VAL A 30 -21.13 17.49 -24.37
C VAL A 30 -21.00 17.16 -22.89
N VAL A 31 -19.83 17.48 -22.33
CA VAL A 31 -19.63 17.39 -20.90
C VAL A 31 -20.57 18.46 -20.39
N ASP A 32 -21.69 18.02 -19.83
CA ASP A 32 -22.58 18.92 -19.13
C ASP A 32 -21.69 19.63 -18.11
N ASP A 33 -21.60 20.97 -18.19
CA ASP A 33 -20.87 21.81 -17.23
C ASP A 33 -21.58 21.81 -15.85
N GLU A 34 -22.30 20.74 -15.54
CA GLU A 34 -22.79 20.41 -14.22
C GLU A 34 -21.56 20.18 -13.34
N GLU A 35 -21.44 21.02 -12.31
CA GLU A 35 -20.39 20.98 -11.30
C GLU A 35 -20.36 19.57 -10.67
N PHE A 36 -19.47 18.71 -11.17
CA PHE A 36 -19.34 17.34 -10.66
C PHE A 36 -18.92 17.40 -9.21
N ASP A 37 -19.74 16.85 -8.32
CA ASP A 37 -19.44 16.77 -6.90
C ASP A 37 -18.30 15.78 -6.67
N TRP A 38 -17.10 16.31 -6.44
CA TRP A 38 -15.91 15.52 -6.10
C TRP A 38 -15.88 15.13 -4.61
N GLU A 39 -16.86 15.59 -3.82
CA GLU A 39 -16.93 15.27 -2.40
C GLU A 39 -17.49 13.87 -2.18
N ILE A 40 -16.90 13.16 -1.23
CA ILE A 40 -17.38 11.86 -0.78
C ILE A 40 -17.39 11.86 0.74
N GLU A 41 -18.53 11.48 1.32
CA GLU A 41 -18.66 11.36 2.77
C GLU A 41 -17.74 10.24 3.28
N GLN A 42 -16.74 10.62 4.08
CA GLN A 42 -15.86 9.65 4.72
C GLN A 42 -16.54 9.01 5.92
N THR A 43 -16.61 7.68 5.94
CA THR A 43 -17.03 6.91 7.11
C THR A 43 -15.82 6.41 7.90
N PRO A 44 -15.88 6.37 9.25
CA PRO A 44 -14.82 5.77 10.05
C PRO A 44 -14.58 4.30 9.66
N CYS A 45 -13.32 3.90 9.52
CA CYS A 45 -13.00 2.49 9.27
C CYS A 45 -13.43 1.61 10.45
N GLU A 46 -14.30 0.65 10.17
CA GLU A 46 -14.67 -0.42 11.09
C GLU A 46 -13.55 -1.46 11.19
N GLU A 47 -13.09 -1.75 12.40
CA GLU A 47 -12.09 -2.79 12.63
C GLU A 47 -12.77 -4.15 12.63
N VAL A 48 -12.52 -4.96 11.59
CA VAL A 48 -12.94 -6.36 11.58
C VAL A 48 -12.10 -7.10 12.61
N SER A 49 -12.75 -7.75 13.58
CA SER A 49 -12.09 -8.53 14.61
C SER A 49 -11.23 -9.63 13.97
N GLU A 50 -9.90 -9.51 14.13
CA GLU A 50 -8.96 -10.56 13.75
C GLU A 50 -9.29 -11.84 14.53
N SER A 51 -9.25 -12.99 13.86
CA SER A 51 -9.61 -14.27 14.46
C SER A 51 -8.65 -14.62 15.59
N ALA A 52 -9.18 -14.89 16.78
CA ALA A 52 -8.41 -15.21 18.00
C ALA A 52 -7.52 -16.47 17.91
N LEU A 53 -7.51 -17.16 16.77
CA LEU A 53 -6.82 -18.42 16.55
C LEU A 53 -5.44 -18.24 15.89
N ASN A 54 -5.11 -17.05 15.38
CA ASN A 54 -3.79 -16.78 14.82
C ASN A 54 -3.08 -15.69 15.63
N PRO A 55 -2.04 -16.03 16.42
CA PRO A 55 -1.29 -15.04 17.19
C PRO A 55 -0.42 -14.12 16.31
N GLN A 56 -0.28 -14.46 15.02
CA GLN A 56 0.56 -13.70 14.08
C GLN A 56 -0.26 -12.65 13.35
N CYS A 57 -0.07 -11.39 13.76
CA CYS A 57 -0.69 -10.23 13.15
C CYS A 57 0.04 -9.85 11.86
N HIS A 58 -0.73 -9.38 10.88
CA HIS A 58 -0.19 -8.89 9.62
C HIS A 58 -0.45 -7.40 9.49
N TYR A 59 0.37 -6.74 8.67
CA TYR A 59 0.32 -5.31 8.43
C TYR A 59 0.67 -4.96 6.98
N GLY A 60 0.69 -3.66 6.70
CA GLY A 60 0.94 -3.12 5.37
C GLY A 60 -0.25 -3.26 4.44
N PHE A 61 0.00 -3.10 3.15
CA PHE A 61 -1.05 -3.17 2.13
C PHE A 61 -1.72 -4.55 2.12
N GLY A 62 -3.05 -4.54 2.28
CA GLY A 62 -3.88 -5.75 2.30
C GLY A 62 -3.63 -6.69 3.49
N ASN A 63 -2.94 -6.24 4.56
CA ASN A 63 -2.52 -7.10 5.67
C ASN A 63 -1.76 -8.36 5.18
N LEU A 64 -0.86 -8.19 4.21
CA LEU A 64 -0.11 -9.30 3.59
C LEU A 64 1.33 -9.45 4.10
N ARG A 65 1.80 -8.57 5.00
CA ARG A 65 3.19 -8.55 5.47
C ARG A 65 3.26 -8.91 6.95
N SER A 66 4.27 -9.70 7.31
CA SER A 66 4.70 -9.98 8.68
C SER A 66 6.20 -10.28 8.68
N GLY A 67 6.86 -10.15 9.82
CA GLY A 67 8.29 -10.37 10.05
C GLY A 67 9.24 -9.40 9.33
N VAL A 68 8.74 -8.35 8.67
CA VAL A 68 9.59 -7.36 7.97
C VAL A 68 10.20 -6.41 8.98
N LEU A 69 9.37 -5.87 9.88
CA LEU A 69 9.80 -4.87 10.86
C LEU A 69 10.72 -5.47 11.91
N GLN A 70 10.52 -6.74 12.28
CA GLN A 70 11.45 -7.45 13.17
C GLN A 70 12.84 -7.62 12.54
N ARG A 71 12.91 -7.88 11.22
CA ARG A 71 14.18 -8.06 10.51
C ARG A 71 14.94 -6.75 10.29
N LEU A 72 14.22 -5.63 10.20
CA LEU A 72 14.78 -4.30 9.95
C LEU A 72 14.68 -3.42 11.21
N GLN A 73 14.68 -4.05 12.38
CA GLN A 73 14.44 -3.33 13.64
C GLN A 73 15.54 -2.30 13.90
N ASP A 74 16.78 -2.63 13.57
CA ASP A 74 17.92 -1.73 13.79
C ASP A 74 17.81 -0.48 12.89
N GLU A 75 17.43 -0.63 11.62
CA GLU A 75 17.33 0.49 10.67
C GLU A 75 16.05 1.32 10.83
N LEU A 76 14.96 0.71 11.29
CA LEU A 76 13.63 1.35 11.35
C LEU A 76 13.16 1.66 12.78
N SER A 77 14.00 1.43 13.80
CA SER A 77 13.66 1.65 15.21
C SER A 77 13.18 3.08 15.50
N ASP A 78 13.79 4.09 14.88
CA ASP A 78 13.43 5.50 15.09
C ASP A 78 12.13 5.91 14.39
N VAL A 79 11.66 5.11 13.42
CA VAL A 79 10.47 5.40 12.61
C VAL A 79 9.24 4.66 13.15
N ILE A 80 9.44 3.51 13.79
CA ILE A 80 8.35 2.62 14.21
C ILE A 80 8.07 2.78 15.70
N ASP A 81 6.91 3.35 16.03
CA ASP A 81 6.49 3.52 17.44
C ASP A 81 6.04 2.21 18.11
N ILE A 82 5.71 1.18 17.34
CA ILE A 82 5.20 -0.11 17.84
C ILE A 82 6.36 -1.09 17.97
N LYS A 83 6.63 -1.53 19.21
CA LYS A 83 7.73 -2.46 19.51
C LYS A 83 7.60 -3.83 18.82
N ASP A 84 6.41 -4.44 18.88
CA ASP A 84 6.16 -5.81 18.41
C ASP A 84 4.96 -5.85 17.44
N PRO A 85 5.11 -5.36 16.20
CA PRO A 85 4.00 -5.22 15.25
C PRO A 85 3.47 -6.58 14.75
N ASP A 86 4.30 -7.63 14.75
CA ASP A 86 3.91 -8.98 14.35
C ASP A 86 3.00 -9.70 15.36
N PHE A 87 2.90 -9.15 16.58
CA PHE A 87 2.11 -9.72 17.69
C PHE A 87 1.14 -8.70 18.31
N THR A 88 0.97 -7.54 17.68
CA THR A 88 0.03 -6.52 18.14
C THR A 88 -1.15 -6.41 17.16
N PRO A 89 -2.37 -6.83 17.56
CA PRO A 89 -3.58 -6.70 16.74
C PRO A 89 -3.88 -5.25 16.35
N ALA A 90 -4.62 -5.04 15.27
CA ALA A 90 -4.96 -3.69 14.77
C ALA A 90 -5.57 -2.77 15.83
N ALA A 91 -6.53 -3.28 16.62
CA ALA A 91 -7.18 -2.54 17.70
C ALA A 91 -6.19 -2.11 18.79
N GLU A 92 -5.30 -3.01 19.21
CA GLU A 92 -4.27 -2.70 20.20
C GLU A 92 -3.24 -1.71 19.65
N ARG A 93 -2.87 -1.80 18.37
CA ARG A 93 -1.98 -0.84 17.71
C ARG A 93 -2.58 0.56 17.75
N ARG A 94 -3.86 0.70 17.44
CA ARG A 94 -4.59 1.98 17.52
C ARG A 94 -4.59 2.53 18.95
N GLN A 95 -4.91 1.69 19.94
CA GLN A 95 -4.93 2.09 21.34
C GLN A 95 -3.55 2.57 21.81
N LYS A 96 -2.48 1.83 21.50
CA LYS A 96 -1.10 2.20 21.85
C LYS A 96 -0.68 3.51 21.19
N ARG A 97 -1.02 3.71 19.92
CA ARG A 97 -0.75 4.96 19.20
C ARG A 97 -1.41 6.16 19.88
N LEU A 98 -2.70 6.08 20.17
CA LEU A 98 -3.43 7.18 20.83
C LEU A 98 -2.83 7.53 22.20
N ALA A 99 -2.45 6.53 22.99
CA ALA A 99 -1.79 6.74 24.27
C ALA A 99 -0.41 7.41 24.11
N ALA A 100 0.38 6.99 23.13
CA ALA A 100 1.70 7.55 22.85
C ALA A 100 1.62 8.98 22.32
N GLU A 101 0.67 9.28 21.42
CA GLU A 101 0.41 10.63 20.91
C GLU A 101 0.02 11.59 22.03
N LEU A 102 -0.89 11.17 22.92
CA LEU A 102 -1.28 11.97 24.09
C LEU A 102 -0.11 12.20 25.06
N ALA A 103 0.78 11.21 25.23
CA ALA A 103 1.94 11.34 26.10
C ALA A 103 3.06 12.19 25.48
N LYS A 104 3.17 12.19 24.15
CA LYS A 104 4.18 12.96 23.40
C LYS A 104 3.74 14.40 23.10
N PHE A 105 2.44 14.68 23.21
CA PHE A 105 1.90 16.01 23.03
C PHE A 105 2.42 16.96 24.12
N ASP A 106 3.07 18.04 23.69
CA ASP A 106 3.55 19.10 24.56
C ASP A 106 2.87 20.42 24.15
N PRO A 107 1.96 20.97 24.98
CA PRO A 107 1.24 22.20 24.66
C PRO A 107 2.13 23.45 24.65
N ASP A 108 3.30 23.42 25.30
CA ASP A 108 4.21 24.58 25.32
C ASP A 108 5.09 24.65 24.06
N HIS A 109 5.25 23.53 23.37
CA HIS A 109 5.96 23.44 22.09
C HIS A 109 5.09 23.84 20.89
N TYR A 110 3.76 23.77 21.01
CA TYR A 110 2.80 23.94 19.92
C TYR A 110 2.15 25.33 19.93
#